data_AF-A0A505D0V5-F1
#
_entry.id   AF-A0A505D0V5-F1
#
_cell.length_a   1.000
_cell.length_b   1.000
_cell.length_c   1.000
_cell.angle_alpha   90.00
_cell.angle_beta   90.00
_cell.angle_gamma   90.00
#
_symmetry.space_group_name_H-M   'P 1'
#
loop_
_entity.id
_entity.type
_entity.pdbx_description
1 polymer ?
#
loop_
_entity_poly.entity_id
_entity_poly.type
_entity_poly.pdbx_seq_one_letter_code
_entity_poly.pdbx_strand_id
1 'polypeptide(L)'
;MVQTVGGVVGLDKAELGRTLRTRRQEAGRTIASVAVDAGLSVPYIANLENGRGNPTVAALQQLAAALGFRLEIGLRGEDEGAGEGAAEPEVPDAVRGLMASPRVRAVARRLAHDRRAHVSLVAERLQDALLALGAVTGRDVGERDLERLLDLLLLSGAGLEDQGRAES
;
A
#
# COMPACT_ATOMS: atom_id res chain seq x y z
N MET A 1 -11.91 8.36 12.68
CA MET A 1 -10.55 8.41 12.11
C MET A 1 -10.35 7.15 11.28
N VAL A 2 -10.61 7.22 9.97
CA VAL A 2 -10.59 6.05 9.08
C VAL A 2 -9.16 5.85 8.61
N GLN A 3 -8.52 4.77 9.09
CA GLN A 3 -7.21 4.36 8.59
C GLN A 3 -7.39 3.79 7.18
N THR A 4 -6.84 4.47 6.19
CA THR A 4 -6.78 3.94 4.81
C THR A 4 -5.61 2.97 4.75
N VAL A 5 -5.88 1.70 5.07
CA VAL A 5 -5.02 0.60 4.65
C VAL A 5 -5.23 0.48 3.15
N GLY A 6 -4.25 0.81 2.32
CA GLY A 6 -4.35 0.75 0.85
C GLY A 6 -3.26 -0.16 0.31
N GLY A 7 -3.49 -1.47 0.35
CA GLY A 7 -2.59 -2.43 -0.30
C GLY A 7 -2.92 -2.52 -1.79
N VAL A 8 -1.88 -2.43 -2.63
CA VAL A 8 -2.00 -2.68 -4.07
C VAL A 8 -2.05 -4.20 -4.27
N VAL A 9 -3.16 -4.72 -4.78
CA VAL A 9 -3.36 -6.16 -5.02
C VAL A 9 -3.17 -6.45 -6.50
N GLY A 10 -2.29 -7.39 -6.84
CA GLY A 10 -2.18 -7.93 -8.20
C GLY A 10 -3.47 -8.65 -8.60
N LEU A 11 -3.78 -8.74 -9.90
CA LEU A 11 -5.05 -9.28 -10.41
C LEU A 11 -5.20 -10.83 -10.28
N ASP A 12 -4.73 -11.44 -9.18
CA ASP A 12 -5.14 -12.79 -8.80
C ASP A 12 -6.58 -12.75 -8.26
N LYS A 13 -7.47 -13.53 -8.87
CA LYS A 13 -8.88 -13.63 -8.48
C LYS A 13 -9.04 -14.11 -7.04
N ALA A 14 -8.19 -15.03 -6.59
CA ALA A 14 -8.25 -15.55 -5.23
C ALA A 14 -7.82 -14.50 -4.21
N GLU A 15 -6.80 -13.70 -4.52
CA GLU A 15 -6.36 -12.57 -3.69
C GLU A 15 -7.39 -11.44 -3.62
N LEU A 16 -7.95 -11.05 -4.77
CA LEU A 16 -9.05 -10.09 -4.82
C LEU A 16 -10.23 -10.52 -3.94
N GLY A 17 -10.64 -11.79 -4.05
CA GLY A 17 -11.73 -12.35 -3.25
C GLY A 17 -11.45 -12.30 -1.74
N ARG A 18 -10.24 -12.69 -1.33
CA ARG A 18 -9.78 -12.60 0.06
C ARG A 18 -9.81 -11.17 0.58
N THR A 19 -9.32 -10.21 -0.21
CA THR A 19 -9.33 -8.79 0.15
C THR A 19 -10.76 -8.28 0.35
N LEU A 20 -11.67 -8.54 -0.58
CA LEU A 20 -13.09 -8.14 -0.46
C LEU A 20 -13.73 -8.71 0.82
N ARG A 21 -13.47 -9.99 1.11
CA ARG A 21 -13.97 -10.67 2.31
C ARG A 21 -13.43 -10.03 3.60
N THR A 22 -12.13 -9.79 3.67
CA THR A 22 -11.49 -9.17 4.84
C THR A 22 -12.08 -7.79 5.10
N ARG A 23 -12.18 -6.94 4.06
CA ARG A 23 -12.76 -5.60 4.19
C ARG A 23 -14.20 -5.61 4.67
N ARG A 24 -15.02 -6.53 4.14
CA ARG A 24 -16.39 -6.70 4.60
C ARG A 24 -16.45 -7.10 6.08
N GLN A 25 -15.60 -8.03 6.50
CA GLN A 25 -15.54 -8.52 7.88
C GLN A 25 -15.07 -7.42 8.84
N GLU A 26 -14.07 -6.63 8.46
CA GLU A 26 -13.59 -5.46 9.22
C GLU A 26 -14.69 -4.40 9.38
N ALA A 27 -15.54 -4.22 8.37
CA ALA A 27 -16.71 -3.35 8.43
C ALA A 27 -17.88 -3.96 9.24
N GLY A 28 -17.77 -5.20 9.73
CA GLY A 28 -18.82 -5.90 10.47
C GLY A 28 -20.07 -6.20 9.64
N ARG A 29 -19.97 -6.19 8.30
CA ARG A 29 -21.14 -6.31 7.41
C ARG A 29 -21.35 -7.74 6.95
N THR A 30 -22.62 -8.14 6.76
CA THR A 30 -22.95 -9.42 6.13
C THR A 30 -22.87 -9.32 4.60
N ILE A 31 -22.70 -10.44 3.90
CA ILE A 31 -22.74 -10.45 2.42
C ILE A 31 -24.08 -9.89 1.92
N ALA A 32 -25.20 -10.24 2.57
CA ALA A 32 -26.51 -9.72 2.22
C ALA A 32 -26.60 -8.20 2.37
N SER A 33 -26.02 -7.63 3.43
CA SER A 33 -26.00 -6.18 3.64
C SER A 33 -25.19 -5.46 2.55
N VAL A 34 -24.02 -5.98 2.19
CA VAL A 34 -23.20 -5.39 1.11
C VAL A 34 -23.86 -5.56 -0.26
N ALA A 35 -24.53 -6.69 -0.50
CA ALA A 35 -25.24 -6.98 -1.75
C ALA A 35 -26.32 -5.94 -2.04
N VAL A 36 -27.13 -5.59 -1.03
CA VAL A 36 -28.17 -4.56 -1.14
C VAL A 36 -27.55 -3.21 -1.51
N ASP A 37 -26.53 -2.77 -0.77
CA ASP A 37 -25.90 -1.47 -1.00
C ASP A 37 -25.14 -1.39 -2.34
N ALA A 38 -24.52 -2.48 -2.75
CA ALA A 38 -23.80 -2.56 -4.03
C ALA A 38 -24.73 -2.74 -5.24
N GLY A 39 -26.02 -3.06 -5.03
CA GLY A 39 -26.94 -3.43 -6.10
C GLY A 39 -26.55 -4.73 -6.81
N LEU A 40 -25.94 -5.66 -6.07
CA LEU A 40 -25.45 -6.96 -6.57
C LEU A 40 -26.17 -8.12 -5.88
N SER A 41 -26.10 -9.32 -6.46
CA SER A 41 -26.71 -10.50 -5.84
C SER A 41 -25.81 -11.12 -4.76
N VAL A 42 -26.43 -11.65 -3.70
CA VAL A 42 -25.72 -12.37 -2.63
C VAL A 42 -24.86 -13.52 -3.17
N PRO A 43 -25.35 -14.39 -4.08
CA PRO A 43 -24.52 -15.47 -4.64
C PRO A 43 -23.34 -14.95 -5.45
N TYR A 44 -23.48 -13.81 -6.12
CA TYR A 44 -22.40 -13.21 -6.88
C TYR A 44 -21.27 -12.74 -5.97
N ILE A 45 -21.57 -11.98 -4.91
CA ILE A 45 -20.56 -11.54 -3.94
C ILE A 45 -19.92 -12.73 -3.22
N ALA A 46 -20.71 -13.73 -2.84
CA ALA A 46 -20.17 -14.95 -2.21
C ALA A 46 -19.20 -15.69 -3.14
N ASN A 47 -19.49 -15.77 -4.43
CA ASN A 47 -18.56 -16.35 -5.41
C ASN A 47 -17.28 -15.53 -5.50
N LEU A 48 -17.39 -14.20 -5.60
CA LEU A 48 -16.23 -13.31 -5.65
C LEU A 48 -15.34 -13.45 -4.42
N GLU A 49 -15.91 -13.45 -3.21
CA GLU A 49 -15.15 -13.63 -1.95
C GLU A 49 -14.44 -14.99 -1.86
N ASN A 50 -14.88 -15.99 -2.61
CA ASN A 50 -14.24 -17.30 -2.71
C ASN A 50 -13.29 -17.41 -3.91
N GLY A 51 -12.95 -16.29 -4.57
CA GLY A 51 -12.08 -16.27 -5.74
C GLY A 51 -12.71 -16.85 -7.01
N ARG A 52 -14.04 -17.01 -7.03
CA ARG A 52 -14.79 -17.55 -8.17
C ARG A 52 -15.46 -16.41 -8.93
N GLY A 53 -15.28 -16.39 -10.25
CA GLY A 53 -15.96 -15.47 -11.14
C GLY A 53 -15.03 -14.54 -11.93
N ASN A 54 -15.63 -13.59 -12.62
CA ASN A 54 -14.94 -12.56 -13.38
C ASN A 54 -15.71 -11.24 -13.20
N PRO A 55 -15.40 -10.45 -12.16
CA PRO A 55 -16.12 -9.21 -11.93
C PRO A 55 -15.80 -8.18 -13.00
N THR A 56 -16.81 -7.41 -13.39
CA THR A 56 -16.59 -6.23 -14.23
C THR A 56 -15.99 -5.11 -13.38
N VAL A 57 -15.33 -4.14 -14.01
CA VAL A 57 -14.85 -2.92 -13.33
C VAL A 57 -16.00 -2.22 -12.60
N ALA A 58 -17.20 -2.17 -13.22
CA ALA A 58 -18.38 -1.59 -12.61
C ALA A 58 -18.79 -2.32 -11.32
N ALA A 59 -18.77 -3.66 -11.30
CA ALA A 59 -19.07 -4.43 -10.10
C ALA A 59 -18.06 -4.19 -8.97
N LEU A 60 -16.76 -4.05 -9.32
CA LEU A 60 -15.72 -3.71 -8.36
C LEU A 60 -15.90 -2.30 -7.78
N GLN A 61 -16.30 -1.33 -8.61
CA GLN A 61 -16.61 0.03 -8.16
C GLN A 61 -17.80 0.05 -7.19
N GLN A 62 -18.86 -0.70 -7.50
CA GLN A 62 -20.05 -0.83 -6.64
C GLN A 62 -19.70 -1.45 -5.28
N LEU A 63 -18.89 -2.52 -5.28
CA LEU A 63 -18.42 -3.16 -4.05
C LEU A 63 -17.53 -2.23 -3.21
N ALA A 64 -16.58 -1.54 -3.85
CA ALA A 64 -15.73 -0.58 -3.18
C ALA A 64 -16.56 0.53 -2.52
N ALA A 65 -17.52 1.11 -3.25
CA ALA A 65 -18.42 2.13 -2.73
C ALA A 65 -19.26 1.63 -1.54
N ALA A 66 -19.87 0.44 -1.66
CA ALA A 66 -20.67 -0.17 -0.59
C ALA A 66 -19.85 -0.48 0.67
N LEU A 67 -18.54 -0.69 0.53
CA LEU A 67 -17.61 -0.94 1.62
C LEU A 67 -16.90 0.33 2.13
N GLY A 68 -17.16 1.50 1.53
CA GLY A 68 -16.56 2.77 1.93
C GLY A 68 -15.13 3.00 1.40
N PHE A 69 -14.75 2.33 0.31
CA PHE A 69 -13.45 2.42 -0.33
C PHE A 69 -13.52 3.05 -1.73
N ARG A 70 -12.36 3.52 -2.22
CA ARG A 70 -12.16 3.97 -3.60
C ARG A 70 -11.42 2.87 -4.38
N LEU A 71 -11.89 2.56 -5.59
CA LEU A 71 -11.19 1.65 -6.51
C LEU A 71 -10.13 2.42 -7.29
N GLU A 72 -8.90 1.93 -7.28
CA GLU A 72 -7.80 2.41 -8.12
C GLU A 72 -7.33 1.28 -9.04
N ILE A 73 -7.13 1.57 -10.32
CA ILE A 73 -6.70 0.60 -11.34
C ILE A 73 -5.45 1.16 -12.01
N GLY A 74 -4.36 0.40 -12.00
CA GLY A 74 -3.14 0.70 -12.71
C GLY A 74 -2.88 -0.31 -13.82
N LEU A 75 -2.39 0.16 -14.97
CA LEU A 75 -1.89 -0.68 -16.05
C LEU A 75 -0.36 -0.54 -16.10
N ARG A 76 0.34 -1.66 -16.26
CA ARG A 76 1.80 -1.70 -16.45
C ARG A 76 2.10 -2.35 -17.80
N GLY A 77 3.16 -1.91 -18.47
CA GLY A 77 3.58 -2.47 -19.76
C GLY A 77 4.11 -3.90 -19.63
N GLU A 78 3.91 -4.72 -20.66
CA GLU A 78 4.38 -6.11 -20.73
C GLU A 78 5.90 -6.22 -20.97
N ASP A 79 6.59 -5.12 -21.32
CA ASP A 79 8.03 -5.08 -21.63
C ASP A 79 8.94 -5.34 -20.41
N GLU A 80 8.37 -5.57 -19.22
CA GLU A 80 9.07 -6.08 -18.03
C GLU A 80 8.98 -7.62 -17.90
N GLY A 81 8.37 -8.33 -18.87
CA GLY A 81 7.83 -9.70 -18.66
C GLY A 81 8.23 -10.79 -19.65
N ALA A 82 9.26 -10.61 -20.50
CA ALA A 82 9.79 -11.68 -21.35
C ALA A 82 11.13 -12.24 -20.80
N GLY A 83 11.15 -12.56 -19.50
CA GLY A 83 12.18 -13.36 -18.86
C GLY A 83 11.50 -14.38 -17.97
N GLU A 84 11.73 -15.66 -18.23
CA GLU A 84 11.13 -16.78 -17.51
C GLU A 84 11.34 -16.68 -15.99
N GLY A 85 10.24 -16.69 -15.23
CA GLY A 85 10.26 -16.78 -13.77
C GLY A 85 9.60 -15.58 -13.11
N ALA A 86 8.44 -15.81 -12.50
CA ALA A 86 7.75 -14.83 -11.68
C ALA A 86 8.66 -14.29 -10.58
N ALA A 87 9.02 -13.01 -10.67
CA ALA A 87 9.36 -12.21 -9.52
C ALA A 87 8.28 -11.14 -9.42
N GLU A 88 7.65 -11.02 -8.24
CA GLU A 88 7.14 -9.74 -7.73
C GLU A 88 8.14 -8.63 -8.09
N PRO A 89 7.78 -7.34 -8.23
CA PRO A 89 8.80 -6.29 -8.38
C PRO A 89 9.80 -6.48 -7.25
N GLU A 90 10.94 -7.10 -7.57
CA GLU A 90 11.77 -7.72 -6.56
C GLU A 90 12.51 -6.52 -6.03
N VAL A 91 12.02 -6.01 -4.90
CA VAL A 91 12.65 -4.91 -4.18
C VAL A 91 14.14 -5.23 -4.22
N PRO A 92 14.95 -4.45 -4.96
CA PRO A 92 16.30 -4.87 -5.28
C PRO A 92 16.99 -5.30 -4.00
N ASP A 93 17.78 -6.37 -4.00
CA ASP A 93 18.39 -6.88 -2.76
C ASP A 93 19.15 -5.80 -2.00
N ALA A 94 19.69 -4.82 -2.72
CA ALA A 94 20.17 -3.56 -2.18
C ALA A 94 19.09 -2.86 -1.33
N VAL A 95 17.96 -2.45 -1.91
CA VAL A 95 16.85 -1.80 -1.20
C VAL A 95 16.34 -2.68 -0.04
N ARG A 96 16.21 -4.00 -0.22
CA ARG A 96 15.79 -4.93 0.85
C ARG A 96 16.78 -4.94 2.02
N GLY A 97 18.08 -5.05 1.73
CA GLY A 97 19.15 -5.02 2.71
C GLY A 97 19.23 -3.68 3.44
N LEU A 98 19.09 -2.58 2.69
CA LEU A 98 19.00 -1.23 3.20
C LEU A 98 17.81 -1.07 4.17
N MET A 99 16.61 -1.51 3.78
CA MET A 99 15.40 -1.47 4.61
C MET A 99 15.51 -2.33 5.87
N ALA A 100 16.28 -3.41 5.81
CA ALA A 100 16.60 -4.27 6.95
C ALA A 100 17.71 -3.71 7.86
N SER A 101 18.24 -2.52 7.62
CA SER A 101 19.27 -1.93 8.48
C SER A 101 18.72 -1.50 9.85
N PRO A 102 19.51 -1.61 10.94
CA PRO A 102 19.10 -1.14 12.27
C PRO A 102 18.74 0.35 12.29
N ARG A 103 19.46 1.17 11.51
CA ARG A 103 19.23 2.61 11.40
C ARG A 103 17.87 2.91 10.76
N VAL A 104 17.54 2.29 9.62
CA VAL A 104 16.22 2.49 8.97
C VAL A 104 15.10 2.10 9.90
N ARG A 105 15.21 0.96 10.60
CA ARG A 105 14.20 0.55 11.59
C ARG A 105 14.05 1.58 12.72
N ALA A 106 15.15 2.14 13.22
CA ALA A 106 15.11 3.16 14.26
C ALA A 106 14.43 4.45 13.77
N VAL A 107 14.75 4.90 12.55
CA VAL A 107 14.14 6.08 11.94
C VAL A 107 12.67 5.86 11.63
N ALA A 108 12.30 4.70 11.07
CA ALA A 108 10.91 4.34 10.80
C ALA A 108 10.06 4.31 12.08
N ARG A 109 10.61 3.76 13.18
CA ARG A 109 9.95 3.77 14.50
C ARG A 109 9.77 5.18 15.05
N ARG A 110 10.78 6.03 14.92
CA ARG A 110 10.72 7.44 15.35
C ARG A 110 9.66 8.20 14.56
N LEU A 111 9.73 8.17 13.23
CA LEU A 111 8.76 8.83 12.35
C LEU A 111 7.33 8.30 12.57
N ALA A 112 7.18 7.01 12.85
CA ALA A 112 5.89 6.42 13.19
C ALA A 112 5.36 6.95 14.53
N HIS A 113 6.23 7.09 15.54
CA HIS A 113 5.87 7.66 16.84
C HIS A 113 5.41 9.12 16.70
N ASP A 114 6.25 9.96 16.07
CA ASP A 114 6.01 11.40 15.93
C ASP A 114 4.70 11.68 15.14
N ARG A 115 4.36 10.82 14.18
CA ARG A 115 3.16 10.94 13.34
C ARG A 115 1.97 10.10 13.80
N ARG A 116 2.05 9.43 14.95
CA ARG A 116 1.03 8.47 15.45
C ARG A 116 0.58 7.45 14.39
N ALA A 117 1.53 6.93 13.60
CA ALA A 117 1.31 5.97 12.53
C ALA A 117 1.86 4.58 12.89
N HIS A 118 1.43 3.55 12.15
CA HIS A 118 2.03 2.22 12.24
C HIS A 118 3.39 2.17 11.55
N VAL A 119 4.37 1.48 12.15
CA VAL A 119 5.74 1.35 11.63
C VAL A 119 5.78 0.69 10.25
N SER A 120 4.90 -0.29 9.99
CA SER A 120 4.79 -0.96 8.70
C SER A 120 4.46 0.01 7.56
N LEU A 121 3.51 0.92 7.78
CA LEU A 121 3.12 1.93 6.79
C LEU A 121 4.24 2.93 6.50
N VAL A 122 5.04 3.29 7.51
CA VAL A 122 6.19 4.18 7.33
C VAL A 122 7.30 3.47 6.55
N ALA A 123 7.55 2.20 6.83
CA ALA A 123 8.53 1.39 6.11
C ALA A 123 8.14 1.19 4.64
N GLU A 124 6.86 0.93 4.37
CA GLU A 124 6.30 0.81 3.01
C GLU A 124 6.53 2.11 2.21
N ARG A 125 6.18 3.26 2.80
CA ARG A 125 6.40 4.57 2.15
C ARG A 125 7.87 4.91 1.93
N LEU A 126 8.76 4.50 2.84
CA LEU A 126 10.20 4.67 2.67
C LEU A 126 10.70 3.83 1.49
N GLN A 127 10.25 2.59 1.39
CA GLN A 127 10.57 1.70 0.29
C GLN A 127 10.09 2.27 -1.04
N ASP A 128 8.83 2.74 -1.11
CA ASP A 128 8.26 3.38 -2.30
C ASP A 128 9.07 4.61 -2.73
N ALA A 129 9.49 5.44 -1.77
CA ALA A 129 10.30 6.62 -2.05
C ALA A 129 11.67 6.26 -2.63
N LEU A 130 12.31 5.20 -2.12
CA LEU A 130 13.60 4.72 -2.64
C LEU A 130 13.46 4.16 -4.06
N LEU A 131 12.41 3.38 -4.32
CA LEU A 131 12.12 2.86 -5.66
C LEU A 131 11.84 3.99 -6.64
N ALA A 132 11.04 4.99 -6.25
CA ALA A 132 10.75 6.16 -7.07
C ALA A 132 12.01 6.99 -7.37
N LEU A 133 12.91 7.15 -6.40
CA LEU A 133 14.20 7.83 -6.61
C LEU A 133 15.11 7.07 -7.58
N GLY A 134 15.14 5.74 -7.49
CA GLY A 134 15.89 4.91 -8.44
C GLY A 134 15.37 5.10 -9.87
N ALA A 135 14.05 5.06 -10.03
CA ALA A 135 13.40 5.28 -11.32
C ALA A 135 13.67 6.68 -11.90
N VAL A 136 13.62 7.74 -11.08
CA VAL A 136 13.88 9.12 -11.53
C VAL A 136 15.34 9.32 -11.93
N THR A 137 16.26 8.69 -11.20
CA THR A 137 17.70 8.91 -11.41
C THR A 137 18.32 7.92 -12.40
N GLY A 138 17.59 6.90 -12.83
CA GLY A 138 18.07 5.85 -13.73
C GLY A 138 19.22 5.03 -13.15
N ARG A 139 19.38 5.03 -11.83
CA ARG A 139 20.47 4.35 -11.11
C ARG A 139 19.91 3.64 -9.87
N ASP A 140 20.56 2.57 -9.47
CA ASP A 140 20.26 1.91 -8.20
C ASP A 140 20.52 2.86 -7.03
N VAL A 141 19.55 2.96 -6.12
CA VAL A 141 19.68 3.77 -4.91
C VAL A 141 20.52 3.02 -3.91
N GLY A 142 21.73 3.52 -3.67
CA GLY A 142 22.67 2.92 -2.74
C GLY A 142 22.48 3.38 -1.29
N GLU A 143 23.23 2.77 -0.38
CA GLU A 143 23.19 3.06 1.07
C GLU A 143 23.41 4.55 1.38
N ARG A 144 24.33 5.21 0.66
CA ARG A 144 24.60 6.65 0.83
C ARG A 144 23.44 7.56 0.42
N ASP A 145 22.69 7.19 -0.62
CA ASP A 145 21.53 7.96 -1.07
C ASP A 145 20.40 7.83 -0.03
N LEU A 146 20.23 6.64 0.55
CA LEU A 146 19.32 6.40 1.67
C LEU A 146 19.73 7.19 2.92
N GLU A 147 21.00 7.19 3.30
CA GLU A 147 21.48 7.96 4.46
C GLU A 147 21.08 9.42 4.35
N ARG A 148 21.30 10.03 3.19
CA ARG A 148 20.90 11.41 2.91
C ARG A 148 19.39 11.62 2.97
N LEU A 149 18.62 10.67 2.44
CA LEU A 149 17.16 10.72 2.49
C LEU A 149 16.64 10.62 3.93
N LEU A 150 17.19 9.72 4.76
CA LEU A 150 16.80 9.60 6.16
C LEU A 150 17.16 10.86 6.94
N ASP A 151 18.35 11.42 6.71
CA ASP A 151 18.77 12.67 7.34
C ASP A 151 17.86 13.84 6.93
N LEU A 152 17.51 13.96 5.65
CA LEU A 152 16.52 14.93 5.16
C LEU A 152 15.14 14.74 5.80
N LEU A 153 14.68 13.49 5.92
CA LEU A 153 13.39 13.19 6.56
C LEU A 153 13.40 13.54 8.06
N LEU A 154 14.48 13.24 8.77
CA LEU A 154 14.63 13.60 10.18
C LEU A 154 14.72 15.12 10.38
N LEU A 155 15.44 15.83 9.51
CA LEU A 155 15.54 17.30 9.53
C LEU A 155 14.19 17.95 9.23
N SER A 156 13.45 17.42 8.24
CA SER A 156 12.10 17.90 7.90
C SER A 156 11.07 17.64 9.01
N GLY A 157 11.25 16.59 9.81
CA GLY A 157 10.43 16.31 10.99
C GLY A 157 10.72 17.25 12.17
N ALA A 158 12.00 17.57 12.42
CA ALA A 158 12.42 18.46 13.49
C ALA A 158 12.04 19.93 13.24
N GLY A 159 12.05 20.38 11.98
CA GLY A 159 11.72 21.76 11.62
C GLY A 159 10.26 22.15 11.88
N LEU A 160 9.33 21.19 11.94
CA LEU A 160 7.90 21.46 12.20
C LEU A 160 7.58 21.59 13.70
N GLU A 161 8.42 21.05 14.59
CA GLU A 161 8.22 21.16 16.05
C GLU A 161 8.71 22.52 16.59
N ASP A 162 9.74 23.10 16.00
CA ASP A 162 10.30 24.38 16.44
C ASP A 162 9.43 25.58 16.00
N GLN A 163 8.72 25.44 14.88
CA GLN A 163 7.79 26.45 14.37
C GLN A 163 6.52 26.61 15.22
N GLY A 164 6.18 25.64 16.07
CA GLY A 164 5.06 25.71 17.00
C GLY A 164 5.40 26.29 18.38
N ARG A 165 6.69 26.50 18.69
CA ARG A 165 7.15 27.05 19.99
C ARG A 165 7.51 28.53 19.95
N ALA A 166 7.71 29.09 18.76
CA ALA A 166 8.05 30.50 18.57
C ALA A 166 6.82 31.44 18.55
N GLU A 167 5.60 30.89 18.60
CA GLU A 167 4.35 31.65 18.67
C GLU A 167 3.55 31.26 19.93
N SER A 168 4.05 31.61 21.11
CA SER A 168 3.29 31.60 22.37
C SER A 168 3.86 32.59 23.37
#